data_AF-U3TSN6-F1
#
_entry.id   AF-U3TSN6-F1
#
_cell.length_a   1.000
_cell.length_b   1.000
_cell.length_c   1.000
_cell.angle_alpha   90.00
_cell.angle_beta   90.00
_cell.angle_gamma   90.00
#
_symmetry.space_group_name_H-M   'P 1'
#
loop_
_entity.id
_entity.type
_entity.pdbx_description
1 polymer ?
#
loop_
_entity_poly.entity_id
_entity_poly.type
_entity_poly.pdbx_seq_one_letter_code
_entity_poly.pdbx_strand_id
1 'polypeptide(L)'
;MDKPNSALQALCARYQAVILHHDATQLRVAVADAPDPLLLEALQFASQCAVEVECWPAARLEQLLHQPESSAPPREQASAESAIHAVDQILRQAIQRRASDVHFEPQRHGLRVRLRINGVLHPLPQDGQFSLEMDDKPAAFRLSTLPVS
;
A
#
# COMPACT_ATOMS: atom_id res chain seq x y z
N MET A 1 3.96 19.77 -3.92
CA MET A 1 4.12 18.62 -3.02
C MET A 1 4.59 19.18 -1.69
N ASP A 2 3.63 19.62 -0.87
CA ASP A 2 3.87 20.31 0.39
C ASP A 2 4.60 19.36 1.35
N LYS A 3 5.81 19.74 1.75
CA LYS A 3 6.55 19.02 2.80
C LYS A 3 5.64 18.99 4.04
N PRO A 4 5.45 17.82 4.69
CA PRO A 4 4.72 17.79 5.95
C PRO A 4 5.39 18.77 6.90
N ASN A 5 4.59 19.70 7.44
CA ASN A 5 5.03 20.76 8.33
C ASN A 5 5.85 20.14 9.47
N SER A 6 7.16 20.41 9.52
CA SER A 6 8.08 19.80 10.49
C SER A 6 7.64 20.03 11.94
N ALA A 7 6.87 21.11 12.19
CA ALA A 7 6.22 21.37 13.46
C ALA A 7 5.15 20.32 13.80
N LEU A 8 4.32 19.89 12.85
CA LEU A 8 3.31 18.84 13.06
C LEU A 8 3.96 17.49 13.37
N GLN A 9 5.03 17.15 12.65
CA GLN A 9 5.79 15.93 12.91
C GLN A 9 6.43 15.95 14.31
N ALA A 10 7.04 17.08 14.71
CA ALA A 10 7.63 17.24 16.04
C ALA A 10 6.58 17.19 17.16
N LEU A 11 5.41 17.79 16.96
CA LEU A 11 4.28 17.71 17.88
C LEU A 11 3.80 16.26 18.02
N CYS A 12 3.56 15.57 16.90
CA CYS A 12 3.09 14.19 16.93
C CYS A 12 4.09 13.25 17.61
N ALA A 13 5.39 13.38 17.30
CA ALA A 13 6.44 12.60 17.96
C ALA A 13 6.51 12.85 19.48
N ARG A 14 6.35 14.10 19.92
CA ARG A 14 6.39 14.46 21.35
C ARG A 14 5.24 13.83 22.14
N TYR A 15 4.06 13.73 21.52
CA TYR A 15 2.85 13.22 22.17
C TYR A 15 2.52 11.77 21.78
N GLN A 16 3.49 11.04 21.19
CA GLN A 16 3.29 9.67 20.70
C GLN A 16 2.04 9.52 19.80
N ALA A 17 1.74 10.57 19.03
CA ALA A 17 0.66 10.59 18.05
C ALA A 17 1.19 10.21 16.66
N VAL A 18 0.33 9.61 15.85
CA VAL A 18 0.63 9.24 14.45
C VAL A 18 -0.31 9.98 13.53
N ILE A 19 0.23 10.66 12.51
CA ILE A 19 -0.57 11.31 11.47
C ILE A 19 -1.12 10.22 10.55
N LEU A 20 -2.44 10.09 10.49
CA LEU A 20 -3.12 9.16 9.59
C LEU A 20 -3.38 9.79 8.23
N HIS A 21 -3.73 11.08 8.22
CA HIS A 21 -4.05 11.84 7.02
C HIS A 21 -3.87 13.33 7.27
N HIS A 22 -3.39 14.06 6.27
CA HIS A 22 -3.24 15.51 6.34
C HIS A 22 -3.49 16.13 4.95
N ASP A 23 -4.50 16.99 4.87
CA ASP A 23 -4.76 17.86 3.72
C ASP A 23 -5.10 19.29 4.19
N ALA A 24 -5.42 20.18 3.25
CA ALA A 24 -5.71 21.59 3.55
C ALA A 24 -6.97 21.83 4.42
N THR A 25 -7.82 20.82 4.57
CA THR A 25 -9.14 20.92 5.21
C THR A 25 -9.24 20.10 6.50
N GLN A 26 -8.46 19.03 6.63
CA GLN A 26 -8.51 18.12 7.77
C GLN A 26 -7.14 17.50 8.11
N LEU A 27 -6.90 17.33 9.40
CA LEU A 27 -5.79 16.59 9.97
C LEU A 27 -6.35 15.48 10.86
N ARG A 28 -6.06 14.23 10.50
CA ARG A 28 -6.43 13.05 11.30
C ARG A 28 -5.20 12.47 11.98
N VAL A 29 -5.28 12.32 13.29
CA VAL A 29 -4.20 11.78 14.13
C VAL A 29 -4.72 10.67 15.03
N ALA A 30 -3.90 9.64 15.24
CA ALA A 30 -4.16 8.58 16.19
C ALA A 30 -3.28 8.72 17.44
N VAL A 31 -3.85 8.49 18.61
CA VAL A 31 -3.19 8.52 19.94
C VAL A 31 -3.55 7.27 20.75
N ALA A 32 -2.63 6.83 21.62
CA ALA A 32 -2.79 5.57 22.38
C ALA A 32 -3.78 5.71 23.54
N ASP A 33 -3.80 6.89 24.14
CA ASP A 33 -4.59 7.23 25.32
C ASP A 33 -5.45 8.47 25.04
N ALA A 34 -6.24 8.87 26.04
CA ALA A 34 -7.08 10.07 25.96
C ALA A 34 -6.25 11.29 25.52
N PRO A 35 -6.71 12.05 24.50
CA PRO A 35 -5.95 13.16 23.97
C PRO A 35 -5.80 14.27 25.01
N ASP A 36 -4.57 14.71 25.24
CA ASP A 36 -4.28 15.88 26.05
C ASP A 36 -4.91 17.13 25.38
N PRO A 37 -5.70 17.95 26.09
CA PRO A 37 -6.25 19.20 25.55
C PRO A 37 -5.19 20.10 24.91
N LEU A 38 -3.97 20.12 25.46
CA LEU A 38 -2.87 20.92 24.94
C LEU A 38 -2.35 20.42 23.58
N LEU A 39 -2.43 19.10 23.33
CA LEU A 39 -2.11 18.52 22.03
C LEU A 39 -3.13 18.98 20.98
N LEU A 40 -4.42 18.96 21.31
CA LEU A 40 -5.47 19.36 20.38
C LEU A 40 -5.32 20.83 19.96
N GLU A 41 -5.08 21.73 20.92
CA GLU A 41 -4.83 23.14 20.65
C GLU A 41 -3.58 23.34 19.77
N ALA A 42 -2.49 22.65 20.08
CA ALA A 42 -1.24 22.75 19.31
C ALA A 42 -1.40 22.24 17.87
N LEU A 43 -2.15 21.15 17.65
CA LEU A 43 -2.42 20.61 16.33
C LEU A 43 -3.32 21.54 15.52
N GLN A 44 -4.37 22.10 16.11
CA GLN A 44 -5.26 23.06 15.45
C GLN A 44 -4.49 24.33 15.04
N PHE A 45 -3.66 24.85 15.94
CA PHE A 45 -2.83 26.02 15.67
C PHE A 45 -1.82 25.76 14.54
N ALA A 46 -1.12 24.62 14.58
CA ALA A 46 -0.08 24.31 13.59
C ALA A 46 -0.63 23.90 12.22
N SER A 47 -1.81 23.29 12.17
CA SER A 47 -2.43 22.81 10.93
C SER A 47 -3.37 23.83 10.29
N GLN A 48 -3.94 24.76 11.07
CA GLN A 48 -4.99 25.69 10.62
C GLN A 48 -6.17 25.00 9.94
N CYS A 49 -6.41 23.71 10.24
CA CYS A 49 -7.47 22.92 9.66
C CYS A 49 -8.22 22.11 10.74
N ALA A 50 -9.29 21.42 10.35
CA ALA A 50 -10.08 20.64 11.29
C ALA A 50 -9.27 19.44 11.81
N VAL A 51 -9.08 19.34 13.13
CA VAL A 51 -8.33 18.23 13.74
C VAL A 51 -9.30 17.19 14.29
N GLU A 52 -9.18 15.98 13.78
CA GLU A 52 -9.90 14.80 14.28
C GLU A 52 -8.90 13.84 14.93
N VAL A 53 -9.19 13.42 16.17
CA VAL A 53 -8.31 12.57 16.97
C VAL A 53 -8.98 11.24 17.25
N GLU A 54 -8.31 10.15 16.90
CA GLU A 54 -8.76 8.80 17.16
C GLU A 54 -7.96 8.13 18.27
N CYS A 55 -8.65 7.49 19.22
CA CYS A 55 -8.01 6.68 20.27
C CYS A 55 -7.86 5.26 19.75
N TRP A 56 -6.62 4.83 19.51
CA TRP A 56 -6.31 3.48 19.06
C TRP A 56 -5.60 2.70 20.16
N PRO A 57 -5.72 1.36 20.22
CA PRO A 57 -4.92 0.56 21.13
C PRO A 57 -3.42 0.80 20.91
N ALA A 58 -2.64 0.95 21.99
CA ALA A 58 -1.19 1.19 21.93
C ALA A 58 -0.47 0.22 20.98
N ALA A 59 -0.81 -1.08 21.01
CA ALA A 59 -0.24 -2.09 20.12
C ALA A 59 -0.40 -1.75 18.62
N ARG A 60 -1.53 -1.14 18.23
CA ARG A 60 -1.80 -0.75 16.84
C ARG A 60 -0.99 0.47 16.42
N LEU A 61 -0.76 1.40 17.34
CA LEU A 61 0.10 2.58 17.12
C LEU A 61 1.58 2.21 17.08
N GLU A 62 2.01 1.30 17.95
CA GLU A 62 3.35 0.75 17.93
C GLU A 62 3.65 0.10 16.57
N GLN A 63 2.74 -0.67 15.99
CA GLN A 63 2.92 -1.24 14.64
C GLN A 63 3.14 -0.20 13.54
N LEU A 64 2.59 1.01 13.70
CA LEU A 64 2.76 2.13 12.77
C LEU A 64 4.06 2.91 13.04
N LEU A 65 4.40 3.14 14.31
CA LEU A 65 5.65 3.79 14.69
C LEU A 65 6.88 2.93 14.34
N HIS A 66 6.74 1.60 14.36
CA HIS A 66 7.75 0.64 13.92
C HIS A 66 7.73 0.40 12.39
N GLN A 67 6.81 1.05 11.66
CA GLN A 67 6.88 1.22 10.22
C GLN A 67 7.49 2.60 9.94
N PRO A 68 8.82 2.74 9.87
CA PRO A 68 9.39 3.93 9.27
C PRO A 68 8.96 3.93 7.80
N GLU A 69 8.11 4.88 7.41
CA GLU A 69 8.12 5.35 6.03
C GLU A 69 9.55 5.82 5.74
N SER A 70 10.27 5.04 4.93
CA SER A 70 11.63 5.27 4.42
C SER A 70 12.81 5.01 5.37
N SER A 71 13.09 3.73 5.63
CA SER A 71 14.42 3.13 5.39
C SER A 71 14.33 1.64 5.70
N ALA A 72 13.93 0.88 4.69
CA ALA A 72 13.91 -0.56 4.79
C ALA A 72 15.31 -1.13 4.99
N PRO A 73 15.51 -2.14 5.85
CA PRO A 73 16.58 -3.09 5.60
C PRO A 73 16.21 -3.90 4.35
N PRO A 74 17.10 -3.99 3.32
CA PRO A 74 16.81 -4.75 2.14
C PRO A 74 16.89 -6.24 2.47
N ARG A 75 15.74 -6.87 2.67
CA ARG A 75 15.47 -8.31 2.45
C ARG A 75 13.95 -8.49 2.38
N GLU A 76 13.46 -8.89 1.21
CA GLU A 76 12.08 -9.33 0.86
C GLU A 76 11.07 -8.31 0.29
N GLN A 77 11.36 -7.01 0.21
CA GLN A 77 10.40 -6.03 -0.37
C GLN A 77 10.19 -6.12 -1.89
N ALA A 78 11.22 -6.53 -2.64
CA ALA A 78 11.12 -6.64 -4.10
C ALA A 78 10.03 -7.64 -4.58
N SER A 79 9.68 -8.63 -3.73
CA SER A 79 8.66 -9.63 -4.09
C SER A 79 7.23 -9.15 -3.81
N ALA A 80 7.03 -8.32 -2.79
CA ALA A 80 5.70 -7.86 -2.40
C ALA A 80 5.17 -6.78 -3.37
N GLU A 81 6.02 -5.81 -3.73
CA GLU A 81 5.68 -4.78 -4.73
C GLU A 81 5.38 -5.40 -6.09
N SER A 82 6.18 -6.39 -6.50
CA SER A 82 5.97 -7.15 -7.73
C SER A 82 4.65 -7.93 -7.73
N ALA A 83 4.29 -8.56 -6.59
CA ALA A 83 3.02 -9.28 -6.46
C ALA A 83 1.80 -8.35 -6.55
N ILE A 84 1.86 -7.16 -5.94
CA ILE A 84 0.80 -6.16 -6.02
C ILE A 84 0.59 -5.71 -7.47
N HIS A 85 1.67 -5.39 -8.18
CA HIS A 85 1.62 -5.01 -9.60
C HIS A 85 1.08 -6.14 -10.49
N ALA A 86 1.48 -7.40 -10.21
CA ALA A 86 0.98 -8.58 -10.92
C ALA A 86 -0.54 -8.74 -10.78
N VAL A 87 -1.05 -8.57 -9.55
CA VAL A 87 -2.50 -8.65 -9.28
C VAL A 87 -3.25 -7.52 -9.96
N ASP A 88 -2.74 -6.27 -9.89
CA ASP A 88 -3.35 -5.12 -10.56
C ASP A 88 -3.48 -5.36 -12.08
N GLN A 89 -2.42 -5.86 -12.71
CA GLN A 89 -2.44 -6.20 -14.14
C GLN A 89 -3.48 -7.28 -14.47
N ILE A 90 -3.57 -8.34 -13.66
CA ILE A 90 -4.58 -9.41 -13.85
C ILE A 90 -5.99 -8.84 -13.76
N LEU A 91 -6.26 -7.98 -12.79
CA LEU A 91 -7.58 -7.35 -12.61
C LEU A 91 -7.93 -6.42 -13.77
N ARG A 92 -6.98 -5.61 -14.25
CA ARG A 92 -7.17 -4.78 -15.45
C ARG A 92 -7.51 -5.62 -16.67
N GLN A 93 -6.81 -6.74 -16.88
CA GLN A 93 -7.09 -7.65 -17.99
C GLN A 93 -8.46 -8.31 -17.85
N ALA A 94 -8.87 -8.69 -16.64
CA ALA A 94 -10.20 -9.22 -16.38
C ALA A 94 -11.31 -8.23 -16.75
N ILE A 95 -11.16 -6.96 -16.35
CA ILE A 95 -12.10 -5.87 -16.67
C ILE A 95 -12.15 -5.63 -18.18
N GLN A 96 -10.99 -5.48 -18.83
CA GLN A 96 -10.90 -5.26 -20.29
C GLN A 96 -11.58 -6.38 -21.08
N ARG A 97 -11.45 -7.63 -20.61
CA ARG A 97 -12.05 -8.82 -21.24
C ARG A 97 -13.48 -9.10 -20.75
N ARG A 98 -14.04 -8.25 -19.88
CA ARG A 98 -15.38 -8.40 -19.27
C ARG A 98 -15.59 -9.77 -18.63
N ALA A 99 -14.58 -10.25 -17.92
CA ALA A 99 -14.68 -11.50 -17.17
C ALA A 99 -15.64 -11.35 -15.99
N SER A 100 -16.48 -12.36 -15.74
CA SER A 100 -17.35 -12.42 -14.56
C SER A 100 -16.60 -12.86 -13.30
N ASP A 101 -15.56 -13.69 -13.49
CA ASP A 101 -14.78 -14.27 -12.41
C ASP A 101 -13.29 -14.34 -12.79
N VAL A 102 -12.43 -14.19 -11.78
CA VAL A 102 -10.99 -14.42 -11.87
C VAL A 102 -10.63 -15.58 -10.93
N HIS A 103 -10.13 -16.67 -11.49
CA HIS A 103 -9.72 -17.86 -10.76
C HIS A 103 -8.20 -17.87 -10.57
N PHE A 104 -7.76 -17.95 -9.31
CA PHE A 104 -6.37 -18.16 -8.92
C PHE A 104 -6.21 -19.61 -8.46
N GLU A 105 -5.40 -20.40 -9.17
CA GLU A 105 -5.24 -21.83 -8.95
C GLU A 105 -3.78 -22.15 -8.62
N PRO A 106 -3.44 -22.30 -7.34
CA PRO A 106 -2.14 -22.78 -6.93
C PRO A 106 -1.88 -24.19 -7.49
N GLN A 107 -0.70 -24.39 -8.04
CA GLN A 107 -0.21 -25.66 -8.54
C GLN A 107 1.13 -25.98 -7.89
N ARG A 108 1.56 -27.25 -7.96
CA ARG A 108 2.84 -27.69 -7.39
C ARG A 108 4.04 -26.86 -7.83
N HIS A 109 4.00 -26.30 -9.04
CA HIS A 109 5.12 -25.59 -9.66
C HIS A 109 4.77 -24.16 -10.10
N GLY A 110 3.69 -23.57 -9.57
CA GLY A 110 3.34 -22.19 -9.91
C GLY A 110 1.89 -21.83 -9.68
N LEU A 111 1.49 -20.68 -10.20
CA LEU A 111 0.14 -20.15 -10.12
C LEU A 111 -0.49 -20.12 -11.51
N ARG A 112 -1.61 -20.80 -11.70
CA ARG A 112 -2.42 -20.67 -12.91
C ARG A 112 -3.53 -19.65 -12.66
N VAL A 113 -3.72 -18.73 -13.60
CA VAL A 113 -4.83 -17.77 -13.57
C VAL A 113 -5.77 -18.04 -14.74
N ARG A 114 -7.08 -18.08 -14.46
CA ARG A 114 -8.12 -18.24 -15.49
C ARG A 114 -9.20 -17.17 -15.33
N LEU A 115 -9.75 -16.71 -16.45
CA LEU A 115 -10.87 -15.77 -16.49
C LEU A 115 -12.13 -16.50 -16.93
N ARG A 116 -13.27 -16.27 -16.28
CA ARG A 116 -14.56 -16.71 -16.80
C ARG A 116 -15.14 -15.64 -17.69
N ILE A 117 -15.28 -15.94 -18.99
CA ILE A 117 -15.83 -15.04 -20.00
C ILE A 117 -17.01 -15.76 -20.64
N ASN A 118 -18.21 -15.18 -20.55
CA ASN A 118 -19.45 -15.77 -21.07
C ASN A 118 -19.69 -17.22 -20.59
N GLY A 119 -19.34 -17.50 -19.32
CA GLY A 119 -19.49 -18.83 -18.72
C GLY A 119 -18.36 -19.83 -19.00
N VAL A 120 -17.41 -19.50 -19.86
CA VAL A 120 -16.29 -20.39 -20.23
C VAL A 120 -14.99 -19.92 -19.57
N LEU A 121 -14.16 -20.86 -19.08
CA LEU A 121 -12.87 -20.56 -18.45
C LEU A 121 -11.77 -20.46 -19.51
N HIS A 122 -11.12 -19.30 -19.58
CA HIS A 122 -9.99 -19.02 -20.46
C HIS A 122 -8.71 -18.87 -19.63
N PRO A 123 -7.60 -19.54 -19.99
CA PRO A 123 -6.32 -19.28 -19.35
C PRO A 123 -5.89 -17.84 -19.62
N LEU A 124 -5.38 -17.16 -18.60
CA LEU A 124 -4.72 -15.88 -18.73
C LEU A 124 -3.22 -16.15 -18.84
N PRO A 125 -2.59 -15.98 -20.02
CA PRO A 125 -1.15 -16.10 -20.14
C PRO A 125 -0.51 -15.09 -19.19
N GLN A 126 0.22 -15.58 -18.20
CA GLN A 126 1.12 -14.73 -17.44
C GLN A 126 2.35 -14.55 -18.33
N ASP A 127 2.31 -13.55 -19.21
CA ASP A 127 3.44 -13.26 -20.12
C ASP A 127 4.69 -12.73 -19.38
N GLY A 128 4.64 -12.77 -18.04
CA GLY A 128 5.71 -12.44 -17.11
C GLY A 128 6.30 -11.06 -17.33
N GLN A 129 5.59 -10.17 -18.01
CA GLN A 129 6.02 -8.80 -18.28
C GLN A 129 5.83 -7.96 -17.04
N PHE A 130 6.86 -7.91 -16.21
CA PHE A 130 6.93 -6.99 -15.08
C PHE A 130 7.90 -5.86 -15.45
N SER A 131 7.43 -4.63 -15.36
CA SER A 131 8.31 -3.46 -15.43
C SER A 131 8.85 -3.21 -14.02
N LEU A 132 10.15 -3.39 -13.83
CA LEU A 132 10.84 -2.91 -12.62
C LEU A 132 11.59 -1.63 -12.97
N GLU A 133 11.55 -0.65 -12.08
CA GLU A 133 12.41 0.53 -12.20
C GLU A 133 13.80 0.16 -11.71
N MET A 134 14.77 0.22 -12.62
CA MET A 134 16.20 0.11 -12.30
C MET A 134 16.84 1.43 -12.68
N ASP A 135 17.50 2.10 -11.74
CA ASP A 135 18.19 3.38 -11.97
C ASP A 135 17.30 4.44 -12.66
N ASP A 136 16.08 4.63 -12.15
CA ASP A 136 15.12 5.64 -12.64
C ASP A 136 14.66 5.44 -14.10
N LYS A 137 14.78 4.20 -14.61
CA LYS A 137 14.29 3.80 -15.94
C LYS A 137 13.41 2.55 -15.85
N PRO A 138 12.25 2.52 -16.53
CA PRO A 138 11.42 1.33 -16.57
C PRO A 138 12.09 0.24 -17.42
N ALA A 139 12.45 -0.87 -16.79
CA ALA A 139 12.99 -2.06 -17.45
C ALA A 139 11.92 -3.17 -17.47
N ALA A 140 11.53 -3.62 -18.66
CA ALA A 140 10.55 -4.69 -18.84
C ALA A 140 11.23 -6.06 -18.87
N PHE A 141 10.93 -6.91 -17.90
CA PHE A 141 11.42 -8.30 -17.84
C PHE A 141 10.33 -9.26 -18.28
N ARG A 142 10.68 -10.34 -19.00
CA ARG A 142 9.73 -11.40 -19.40
C ARG A 142 10.03 -12.69 -18.63
N LEU A 143 9.16 -13.06 -17.70
CA LEU A 143 9.21 -14.37 -17.04
C LEU A 143 8.37 -15.38 -17.84
N SER A 144 9.03 -16.30 -18.54
CA SER A 144 8.36 -17.40 -19.25
C SER A 144 8.55 -18.72 -18.49
N THR A 145 7.49 -19.51 -18.35
CA THR A 145 7.62 -20.91 -17.93
C THR A 145 7.69 -21.80 -19.17
N LEU A 146 8.74 -22.62 -19.27
CA LEU A 146 8.83 -23.64 -20.31
C LEU A 146 8.09 -24.90 -19.85
N PRO A 147 7.33 -25.57 -20.74
CA PRO A 147 6.70 -26.84 -20.41
C PRO A 147 7.77 -27.93 -20.25
N VAL A 148 7.67 -28.72 -19.18
CA VAL A 148 8.40 -29.99 -19.02
C VAL A 148 7.51 -31.13 -19.53
N SER A 149 8.07 -31.96 -20.43
CA SER A 149 7.42 -33.17 -20.98
C SER A 149 7.16 -34.24 -19.93
#